data_AF-A0A8T3SQP0-F1
#
_entry.id   AF-A0A8T3SQP0-F1
#
_cell.length_a   1.000
_cell.length_b   1.000
_cell.length_c   1.000
_cell.angle_alpha   90.00
_cell.angle_beta   90.00
_cell.angle_gamma   90.00
#
_symmetry.space_group_name_H-M   'P 1'
#
loop_
_entity.id
_entity.type
_entity.pdbx_description
1 polymer ?
#
loop_
_entity_poly.entity_id
_entity_poly.type
_entity_poly.pdbx_seq_one_letter_code
_entity_poly.pdbx_strand_id
1 'polypeptide(L)'
;MSRRLNEELESYLVFLLARGCAQTDLLERVVALEYLRGLESRDAARKERLREVGDHCLLFAGLFPHLARKRLISISYFVQLGCNAYRLLAETLNHTAARLYCELSCTFVMLVDILHSMREQQGAPCLSPIEAMDLWQETGSEHALVTLRNYTGSRAIVTSMRDDPSEYH
;
A
#
# COMPACT_ATOMS: atom_id res chain seq x y z
N MET A 1 -16.98 3.76 8.33
CA MET A 1 -17.59 2.65 9.13
C MET A 1 -16.43 1.77 9.56
N SER A 2 -15.97 1.89 10.82
CA SER A 2 -14.70 1.31 11.30
C SER A 2 -14.73 -0.22 11.23
N ARG A 3 -14.26 -0.80 10.12
CA ARG A 3 -14.08 -2.25 9.99
C ARG A 3 -12.92 -2.61 10.91
N ARG A 4 -13.22 -3.22 12.05
CA ARG A 4 -12.20 -3.78 12.94
C ARG A 4 -11.50 -4.92 12.23
N LEU A 5 -10.17 -4.97 12.34
CA LEU A 5 -9.38 -6.13 11.97
C LEU A 5 -9.84 -7.32 12.82
N ASN A 6 -9.82 -8.52 12.25
CA ASN A 6 -9.97 -9.72 13.06
C ASN A 6 -8.65 -10.03 13.79
N GLU A 7 -8.71 -10.84 14.84
CA GLU A 7 -7.57 -11.14 15.71
C GLU A 7 -6.42 -11.85 14.98
N GLU A 8 -6.75 -12.67 13.96
CA GLU A 8 -5.76 -13.38 13.13
C GLU A 8 -4.97 -12.41 12.24
N LEU A 9 -5.64 -11.48 11.54
CA LEU A 9 -4.99 -10.44 10.74
C LEU A 9 -4.19 -9.46 11.60
N GLU A 10 -4.71 -9.08 12.76
CA GLU A 10 -4.01 -8.20 13.68
C GLU A 10 -2.71 -8.85 14.17
N SER A 11 -2.77 -10.11 14.62
CA SER A 11 -1.59 -10.86 15.05
C SER A 11 -0.57 -11.00 13.91
N TYR A 12 -1.04 -11.27 12.69
CA TYR A 12 -0.17 -11.33 11.51
C TYR A 12 0.50 -9.99 11.23
N LEU A 13 -0.26 -8.89 11.27
CA LEU A 13 0.24 -7.54 11.01
C LEU A 13 1.28 -7.15 12.07
N VAL A 14 1.02 -7.40 13.35
CA VAL A 14 1.96 -7.14 14.45
C VAL A 14 3.27 -7.90 14.23
N PHE A 15 3.19 -9.19 13.88
CA PHE A 15 4.38 -9.99 13.59
C PHE A 15 5.15 -9.46 12.37
N LEU A 16 4.45 -9.12 11.30
CA LEU A 16 5.03 -8.54 10.09
C LEU A 16 5.74 -7.22 10.38
N LEU A 17 5.13 -6.35 11.18
CA LEU A 17 5.71 -5.08 11.60
C LEU A 17 6.94 -5.27 12.48
N ALA A 18 6.88 -6.19 13.46
CA ALA A 18 8.01 -6.52 14.31
C ALA A 18 9.22 -7.02 13.49
N ARG A 19 8.96 -7.87 12.49
CA ARG A 19 9.99 -8.38 11.58
C ARG A 19 10.53 -7.29 10.64
N GLY A 20 9.65 -6.49 10.06
CA GLY A 20 10.00 -5.42 9.11
C GLY A 20 10.80 -4.29 9.74
N CYS A 21 10.48 -3.88 10.97
CA CYS A 21 11.23 -2.88 11.72
C CYS A 21 12.64 -3.36 12.09
N ALA A 22 12.85 -4.66 12.27
CA ALA A 22 14.17 -5.24 12.55
C ALA A 22 15.05 -5.39 11.29
N GLN A 23 14.49 -5.27 10.09
CA GLN A 23 15.15 -5.60 8.81
C GLN A 23 15.10 -4.46 7.78
N THR A 24 14.93 -3.21 8.20
CA THR A 24 14.83 -2.04 7.32
C THR A 24 15.97 -1.93 6.30
N ASP A 25 17.21 -2.26 6.68
CA ASP A 25 18.36 -2.31 5.78
C ASP A 25 18.30 -3.45 4.73
N LEU A 26 17.60 -4.55 5.04
CA LEU A 26 17.45 -5.70 4.15
C LEU A 26 16.37 -5.45 3.09
N LEU A 27 15.28 -4.76 3.48
CA LEU A 27 14.18 -4.36 2.61
C LEU A 27 14.68 -3.51 1.42
N GLU A 28 15.68 -2.66 1.64
CA GLU A 28 16.30 -1.87 0.56
C GLU A 28 16.96 -2.74 -0.53
N ARG A 29 17.52 -3.90 -0.19
CA ARG A 29 18.29 -4.74 -1.12
C ARG A 29 17.47 -5.83 -1.82
N VAL A 30 16.43 -6.35 -1.17
CA VAL A 30 15.78 -7.61 -1.57
C VAL A 30 14.75 -7.44 -2.71
N VAL A 31 14.02 -6.32 -2.75
CA VAL A 31 12.84 -6.18 -3.64
C VAL A 31 13.15 -6.06 -5.14
N ALA A 32 14.34 -5.60 -5.53
CA ALA A 32 14.70 -5.49 -6.95
C ALA A 32 15.16 -6.82 -7.57
N LEU A 33 15.71 -7.73 -6.76
CA LEU A 33 16.26 -9.01 -7.24
C LEU A 33 15.26 -10.17 -7.10
N GLU A 34 14.38 -10.15 -6.10
CA GLU A 34 13.35 -11.19 -5.91
C GLU A 34 12.23 -11.12 -6.97
N TYR A 35 11.88 -9.91 -7.44
CA TYR A 35 10.89 -9.72 -8.52
C TYR A 35 11.29 -10.44 -9.83
N LEU A 36 12.58 -10.45 -10.16
CA LEU A 36 13.10 -11.12 -11.37
C LEU A 36 13.37 -12.62 -11.19
N ARG A 37 13.46 -13.13 -9.95
CA ARG A 37 13.79 -14.55 -9.67
C ARG A 37 12.58 -15.41 -9.30
N GLY A 38 11.41 -14.81 -9.11
CA GLY A 38 10.20 -15.48 -8.63
C GLY A 38 9.53 -16.48 -9.58
N LEU A 39 9.91 -16.55 -10.86
CA LEU A 39 9.17 -17.33 -11.87
C LEU A 39 9.63 -18.78 -12.06
N GLU A 40 10.70 -19.25 -11.40
CA GLU A 40 11.31 -20.56 -11.69
C GLU A 40 11.63 -21.43 -10.46
N SER A 41 10.72 -21.63 -9.50
CA SER A 41 11.03 -22.54 -8.37
C SER A 41 9.87 -23.39 -7.89
N ARG A 42 10.24 -24.60 -7.43
CA ARG A 42 9.37 -25.68 -6.92
C ARG A 42 8.46 -25.18 -5.77
N ASP A 43 7.27 -25.80 -5.66
CA ASP A 43 6.08 -25.30 -4.95
C ASP A 43 6.30 -24.69 -3.55
N ALA A 44 7.14 -25.26 -2.70
CA ALA A 44 7.37 -24.73 -1.35
C ALA A 44 8.13 -23.38 -1.36
N ALA A 45 9.16 -23.27 -2.19
CA ALA A 45 9.92 -22.02 -2.33
C ALA A 45 9.07 -20.92 -3.00
N ARG A 46 8.16 -21.32 -3.90
CA ARG A 46 7.22 -20.39 -4.54
C ARG A 46 6.22 -19.80 -3.53
N LYS A 47 5.68 -20.63 -2.64
CA LYS A 47 4.76 -20.18 -1.57
C LYS A 47 5.41 -19.15 -0.65
N GLU A 48 6.64 -19.44 -0.21
CA GLU A 48 7.39 -18.52 0.64
C GLU A 48 7.66 -17.19 -0.06
N ARG A 49 8.12 -17.22 -1.32
CA ARG A 49 8.33 -15.98 -2.08
C ARG A 49 7.07 -15.17 -2.29
N LEU A 50 5.92 -15.81 -2.56
CA LEU A 50 4.66 -15.08 -2.69
C LEU A 50 4.26 -14.39 -1.37
N ARG A 51 4.51 -15.05 -0.24
CA ARG A 51 4.32 -14.45 1.08
C ARG A 51 5.23 -13.24 1.26
N GLU A 52 6.54 -13.40 1.01
CA GLU A 52 7.52 -12.33 1.13
C GLU A 52 7.20 -11.14 0.22
N VAL A 53 6.77 -11.39 -1.03
CA VAL A 53 6.35 -10.33 -1.95
C VAL A 53 5.13 -9.58 -1.39
N GLY A 54 4.11 -10.29 -0.90
CA GLY A 54 2.93 -9.67 -0.28
C GLY A 54 3.30 -8.81 0.94
N ASP A 55 4.13 -9.35 1.83
CA ASP A 55 4.57 -8.69 3.05
C ASP A 55 5.39 -7.44 2.75
N HIS A 56 6.35 -7.54 1.82
CA HIS A 56 7.16 -6.40 1.38
C HIS A 56 6.29 -5.34 0.73
N CYS A 57 5.39 -5.70 -0.18
CA CYS A 57 4.49 -4.75 -0.81
C CYS A 57 3.66 -3.99 0.22
N LEU A 58 3.19 -4.67 1.27
CA LEU A 58 2.42 -4.03 2.35
C LEU A 58 3.29 -3.01 3.12
N LEU A 59 4.53 -3.37 3.43
CA LEU A 59 5.48 -2.47 4.09
C LEU A 59 5.86 -1.27 3.21
N PHE A 60 6.14 -1.47 1.93
CA PHE A 60 6.47 -0.38 1.01
C PHE A 60 5.29 0.56 0.79
N ALA A 61 4.09 -0.01 0.60
CA ALA A 61 2.91 0.78 0.36
C ALA A 61 2.46 1.55 1.60
N GLY A 62 2.42 0.92 2.78
CA GLY A 62 1.83 1.51 3.98
C GLY A 62 2.80 2.15 4.98
N LEU A 63 3.98 1.55 5.21
CA LEU A 63 4.90 2.00 6.27
C LEU A 63 6.08 2.83 5.73
N PHE A 64 6.57 2.48 4.54
CA PHE A 64 7.73 3.10 3.93
C PHE A 64 7.46 3.67 2.51
N PRO A 65 6.40 4.48 2.30
CA PRO A 65 6.06 5.01 0.97
C PRO A 65 7.17 5.90 0.38
N HIS A 66 8.02 6.48 1.23
CA HIS A 66 9.20 7.22 0.79
C HIS A 66 10.24 6.35 0.07
N LEU A 67 10.36 5.06 0.42
CA LEU A 67 11.25 4.12 -0.28
C LEU A 67 10.66 3.71 -1.63
N ALA A 68 9.34 3.59 -1.75
CA ALA A 68 8.67 3.39 -3.03
C ALA A 68 8.96 4.56 -3.99
N ARG A 69 8.85 5.80 -3.48
CA ARG A 69 9.17 7.02 -4.23
C ARG A 69 10.63 7.08 -4.71
N LYS A 70 11.59 6.73 -3.85
CA LYS A 70 13.02 6.66 -4.24
C LYS A 70 13.28 5.70 -5.40
N ARG A 71 12.42 4.69 -5.58
CA ARG A 71 12.50 3.69 -6.66
C ARG A 71 11.72 4.07 -7.91
N LEU A 72 11.02 5.22 -7.90
CA LEU A 72 10.16 5.69 -9.01
C LEU A 72 9.02 4.70 -9.36
N ILE A 73 8.57 3.90 -8.38
CA ILE A 73 7.44 2.98 -8.54
C ILE A 73 6.26 3.54 -7.74
N SER A 74 5.07 3.53 -8.34
CA SER A 74 3.87 4.05 -7.69
C SER A 74 3.45 3.17 -6.50
N ILE A 75 2.78 3.80 -5.52
CA ILE A 75 2.27 3.09 -4.35
C ILE A 75 1.12 2.15 -4.77
N SER A 76 0.28 2.60 -5.70
CA SER A 76 -0.78 1.79 -6.33
C SER A 76 -0.25 0.48 -6.94
N TYR A 77 0.93 0.52 -7.56
CA TYR A 77 1.58 -0.67 -8.10
C TYR A 77 1.94 -1.68 -7.01
N PHE A 78 2.54 -1.22 -5.90
CA PHE A 78 2.84 -2.12 -4.76
C PHE A 78 1.56 -2.70 -4.17
N VAL A 79 0.48 -1.92 -4.07
CA VAL A 79 -0.82 -2.41 -3.62
C VAL A 79 -1.33 -3.54 -4.54
N GLN A 80 -1.38 -3.30 -5.85
CA GLN A 80 -1.85 -4.30 -6.81
C GLN A 80 -0.97 -5.56 -6.80
N LEU A 81 0.35 -5.40 -6.73
CA LEU A 81 1.28 -6.52 -6.67
C LEU A 81 1.12 -7.34 -5.39
N GLY A 82 1.01 -6.69 -4.23
CA GLY A 82 0.83 -7.34 -2.94
C GLY A 82 -0.51 -8.08 -2.83
N CYS A 83 -1.60 -7.45 -3.28
CA CYS A 83 -2.92 -8.11 -3.40
C CYS A 83 -2.83 -9.39 -4.23
N ASN A 84 -2.23 -9.29 -5.42
CA ASN A 84 -2.09 -10.44 -6.30
C ASN A 84 -1.20 -11.54 -5.70
N ALA A 85 -0.13 -11.18 -5.01
CA ALA A 85 0.76 -12.14 -4.35
C ALA A 85 0.02 -12.96 -3.28
N TYR A 86 -0.76 -12.31 -2.41
CA TYR A 86 -1.56 -13.02 -1.41
C TYR A 86 -2.68 -13.85 -2.02
N ARG A 87 -3.35 -13.35 -3.06
CA ARG A 87 -4.39 -14.11 -3.77
C ARG A 87 -3.82 -15.39 -4.40
N LEU A 88 -2.72 -15.27 -5.13
CA LEU A 88 -2.02 -16.42 -5.72
C LEU A 88 -1.50 -17.38 -4.64
N LEU A 89 -1.03 -16.86 -3.51
CA LEU A 89 -0.63 -17.70 -2.38
C LEU A 89 -1.82 -18.50 -1.83
N ALA A 90 -2.97 -17.85 -1.62
CA ALA A 90 -4.18 -18.49 -1.12
C ALA A 90 -4.64 -19.65 -2.02
N GLU A 91 -4.56 -19.50 -3.35
CA GLU A 91 -4.92 -20.54 -4.32
C GLU A 91 -4.04 -21.81 -4.21
N THR A 92 -2.83 -21.69 -3.66
CA THR A 92 -1.87 -22.80 -3.54
C THR A 92 -1.87 -23.50 -2.18
N LEU A 93 -2.63 -22.99 -1.21
CA LEU A 93 -2.63 -23.43 0.18
C LEU A 93 -3.86 -24.28 0.52
N ASN A 94 -3.81 -24.93 1.69
CA ASN A 94 -4.97 -25.65 2.24
C ASN A 94 -6.04 -24.66 2.75
N HIS A 95 -7.27 -25.14 2.98
CA HIS A 95 -8.42 -24.28 3.32
C HIS A 95 -8.18 -23.30 4.48
N THR A 96 -7.50 -23.71 5.56
CA THR A 96 -7.29 -22.83 6.71
C THR A 96 -6.30 -21.70 6.38
N ALA A 97 -5.14 -22.02 5.82
CA ALA A 97 -4.15 -21.00 5.49
C ALA A 97 -4.61 -20.13 4.31
N ALA A 98 -5.32 -20.70 3.33
CA ALA A 98 -5.87 -19.98 2.20
C ALA A 98 -6.86 -18.87 2.63
N ARG A 99 -7.64 -19.10 3.68
CA ARG A 99 -8.59 -18.08 4.20
C ARG A 99 -7.87 -16.84 4.68
N LEU A 100 -6.80 -16.98 5.47
CA LEU A 100 -6.01 -15.85 5.96
C LEU A 100 -5.45 -15.00 4.81
N TYR A 101 -4.80 -15.63 3.83
CA TYR A 101 -4.20 -14.89 2.70
C TYR A 101 -5.25 -14.30 1.74
N CYS A 102 -6.40 -14.96 1.58
CA CYS A 102 -7.53 -14.38 0.86
C CYS A 102 -8.04 -13.12 1.58
N GLU A 103 -8.13 -13.16 2.91
CA GLU A 103 -8.54 -12.00 3.71
C GLU A 103 -7.51 -10.87 3.66
N LEU A 104 -6.20 -11.18 3.75
CA LEU A 104 -5.11 -10.22 3.54
C LEU A 104 -5.20 -9.56 2.17
N SER A 105 -5.46 -10.33 1.11
CA SER A 105 -5.66 -9.79 -0.24
C SER A 105 -6.88 -8.87 -0.31
N CYS A 106 -8.01 -9.26 0.30
CA CYS A 106 -9.24 -8.48 0.27
C CYS A 106 -9.15 -7.19 1.11
N THR A 107 -8.38 -7.22 2.20
CA THR A 107 -8.25 -6.11 3.16
C THR A 107 -7.00 -5.27 2.95
N PHE A 108 -6.22 -5.55 1.91
CA PHE A 108 -4.90 -4.95 1.70
C PHE A 108 -4.92 -3.41 1.71
N VAL A 109 -5.85 -2.79 0.98
CA VAL A 109 -5.99 -1.31 0.92
C VAL A 109 -6.30 -0.74 2.31
N MET A 110 -7.16 -1.43 3.08
CA MET A 110 -7.46 -1.04 4.45
C MET A 110 -6.23 -1.14 5.36
N LEU A 111 -5.43 -2.20 5.21
CA LEU A 111 -4.19 -2.35 5.96
C LEU A 111 -3.20 -1.23 5.63
N VAL A 112 -3.07 -0.85 4.36
CA VAL A 112 -2.27 0.30 3.93
C VAL A 112 -2.78 1.59 4.57
N ASP A 113 -4.09 1.83 4.56
CA ASP A 113 -4.71 3.01 5.19
C ASP A 113 -4.44 3.09 6.70
N ILE A 114 -4.48 1.95 7.40
CA ILE A 114 -4.14 1.85 8.82
C ILE A 114 -2.67 2.22 9.05
N LEU A 115 -1.76 1.65 8.25
CA LEU A 115 -0.33 1.92 8.36
C LEU A 115 0.01 3.39 8.08
N HIS A 116 -0.64 3.99 7.08
CA HIS A 116 -0.53 5.43 6.82
C HIS A 116 -1.00 6.25 8.02
N SER A 117 -2.20 5.93 8.55
CA SER A 117 -2.76 6.62 9.71
C SER A 117 -1.82 6.57 10.91
N MET A 118 -1.24 5.40 11.20
CA MET A 118 -0.26 5.22 12.29
C MET A 118 0.99 6.08 12.09
N ARG A 119 1.50 6.15 10.86
CA ARG A 119 2.70 6.92 10.53
C ARG A 119 2.45 8.43 10.64
N GLU A 120 1.28 8.88 10.22
CA GLU A 120 0.91 10.30 10.25
C GLU A 120 0.64 10.83 11.65
N GLN A 121 0.38 9.96 12.64
CA GLN A 121 0.36 10.38 14.06
C GLN A 121 1.69 10.99 14.52
N GLN A 122 2.80 10.73 13.80
CA GLN A 122 4.11 11.31 14.06
C GLN A 122 4.32 12.68 13.39
N GLY A 123 3.31 13.23 12.71
CA GLY A 123 3.21 14.67 12.41
C GLY A 123 3.40 15.09 10.95
N ALA A 124 3.68 14.19 10.01
CA ALA A 124 3.82 14.52 8.59
C ALA A 124 3.00 13.60 7.69
N PRO A 125 2.30 14.14 6.66
CA PRO A 125 1.59 13.34 5.68
C PRO A 125 2.56 12.41 4.96
N CYS A 126 2.17 11.15 4.81
CA CYS A 126 3.05 10.14 4.24
C CYS A 126 3.06 10.13 2.70
N LEU A 127 1.99 10.65 2.09
CA LEU A 127 1.76 10.75 0.64
C LEU A 127 1.85 12.20 0.17
N SER A 128 2.45 12.42 -1.00
CA SER A 128 2.30 13.68 -1.74
C SER A 128 0.91 13.76 -2.41
N PRO A 129 0.46 14.96 -2.85
CA PRO A 129 -0.84 15.10 -3.51
C PRO A 129 -1.00 14.20 -4.75
N ILE A 130 0.05 14.03 -5.55
CA ILE A 130 0.00 13.19 -6.75
C ILE A 130 -0.12 11.71 -6.37
N GLU A 131 0.66 11.26 -5.38
CA GLU A 131 0.60 9.87 -4.91
C GLU A 131 -0.73 9.54 -4.25
N ALA A 132 -1.30 10.47 -3.47
CA ALA A 132 -2.61 10.29 -2.88
C ALA A 132 -3.70 10.24 -3.97
N MET A 133 -3.57 11.02 -5.04
CA MET A 133 -4.50 10.99 -6.18
C MET A 133 -4.43 9.66 -6.92
N ASP A 134 -3.22 9.23 -7.29
CA ASP A 134 -2.96 7.95 -7.95
C ASP A 134 -3.49 6.78 -7.12
N LEU A 135 -3.14 6.74 -5.83
CA LEU A 135 -3.56 5.67 -4.94
C LEU A 135 -5.09 5.62 -4.77
N TRP A 136 -5.75 6.77 -4.63
CA TRP A 136 -7.21 6.81 -4.52
C TRP A 136 -7.89 6.36 -5.81
N GLN A 137 -7.43 6.82 -6.98
CA GLN A 137 -8.02 6.44 -8.26
C GLN A 137 -7.87 4.94 -8.55
N GLU A 138 -6.71 4.37 -8.26
CA GLU A 138 -6.40 2.96 -8.57
C GLU A 138 -6.98 1.96 -7.55
N THR A 139 -7.14 2.37 -6.28
CA THR A 139 -7.46 1.41 -5.19
C THR A 139 -8.69 1.76 -4.38
N GLY A 140 -9.20 2.99 -4.49
CA GLY A 140 -10.30 3.48 -3.66
C GLY A 140 -9.93 3.76 -2.19
N SER A 141 -8.64 3.88 -1.86
CA SER A 141 -8.16 4.18 -0.50
C SER A 141 -8.88 5.38 0.12
N GLU A 142 -9.48 5.18 1.31
CA GLU A 142 -10.20 6.23 2.04
C GLU A 142 -9.20 7.23 2.63
N HIS A 143 -8.08 6.73 3.15
CA HIS A 143 -7.01 7.57 3.70
C HIS A 143 -6.42 8.49 2.64
N ALA A 144 -6.18 8.00 1.42
CA ALA A 144 -5.67 8.79 0.31
C ALA A 144 -6.63 9.94 -0.06
N LEU A 145 -7.95 9.68 -0.08
CA LEU A 145 -8.95 10.70 -0.31
C LEU A 145 -8.96 11.78 0.79
N VAL A 146 -8.84 11.38 2.05
CA VAL A 146 -8.74 12.33 3.18
C VAL A 146 -7.48 13.18 3.06
N THR A 147 -6.36 12.56 2.71
CA THR A 147 -5.08 13.24 2.49
C THR A 147 -5.19 14.30 1.38
N LEU A 148 -5.83 13.97 0.25
CA LEU A 148 -6.10 14.92 -0.84
C LEU A 148 -6.97 16.10 -0.42
N ARG A 149 -8.02 15.82 0.37
CA ARG A 149 -8.89 16.86 0.91
C ARG A 149 -8.14 17.80 1.84
N ASN A 150 -7.20 17.29 2.63
CA ASN A 150 -6.38 18.11 3.52
C ASN A 150 -5.42 19.03 2.72
N TYR A 151 -4.86 18.54 1.61
CA TYR A 151 -4.05 19.35 0.70
C TYR A 151 -4.87 20.44 0.00
N THR A 152 -6.07 20.10 -0.44
CA THR A 152 -6.98 21.02 -1.16
C THR A 152 -7.65 22.02 -0.20
N GLY A 153 -7.92 21.62 1.05
CA GLY A 153 -8.51 22.48 2.08
C GLY A 153 -7.49 23.44 2.72
N SER A 154 -6.21 23.04 2.83
CA SER A 154 -5.15 23.93 3.33
C SER A 154 -4.64 24.94 2.30
N ARG A 155 -5.02 24.74 1.03
CA ARG A 155 -4.69 25.64 -0.07
C ARG A 155 -5.93 25.73 -0.94
N ALA A 156 -6.87 26.60 -0.54
CA ALA A 156 -7.96 27.04 -1.41
C ALA A 156 -7.34 27.27 -2.78
N ILE A 157 -7.66 26.37 -3.73
CA ILE A 157 -7.29 26.58 -5.11
C ILE A 157 -8.08 27.82 -5.47
N VAL A 158 -7.39 28.96 -5.54
CA VAL A 158 -7.87 30.15 -6.22
C VAL A 158 -7.98 29.74 -7.68
N THR A 159 -9.03 28.99 -7.99
CA THR A 159 -9.64 29.00 -9.31
C THR A 159 -10.48 30.27 -9.35
N SER A 160 -9.81 31.42 -9.25
CA SER A 160 -10.26 32.57 -10.04
C SER A 160 -9.87 32.23 -11.47
N MET A 161 -10.68 31.39 -12.11
CA MET A 161 -10.84 31.50 -13.55
C MET A 161 -11.63 32.81 -13.72
N ARG A 162 -10.82 33.87 -13.81
CA ARG A 162 -11.21 35.26 -13.86
C ARG A 162 -11.91 35.49 -15.19
N ASP A 163 -13.09 36.08 -15.08
CA ASP A 163 -13.79 36.94 -16.03
C ASP A 163 -13.81 36.52 -17.50
N ASP A 164 -15.02 36.24 -17.97
CA ASP A 164 -15.49 36.76 -19.25
C ASP A 164 -15.49 38.30 -19.18
N PRO A 165 -14.78 38.97 -20.11
CA PRO A 165 -15.37 40.16 -20.71
C PRO A 165 -15.17 40.11 -22.22
N SER A 166 -16.07 39.43 -22.91
CA SER A 166 -16.33 39.68 -24.34
C SER A 166 -17.20 40.92 -24.52
N GLU A 167 -16.68 42.08 -24.11
CA GLU A 167 -17.07 43.39 -24.64
C GLU A 167 -15.81 44.06 -25.22
N TYR A 168 -15.62 43.92 -26.54
CA TYR A 168 -14.93 44.91 -27.36
C TYR A 168 -15.55 44.90 -28.77
N HIS A 169 -16.32 45.97 -29.02
CA HIS A 169 -16.74 46.57 -30.30
C HIS A 169 -17.40 45.71 -31.38
#